data_AF-A0A2R7Y881-F1
#
_entry.id   AF-A0A2R7Y881-F1
#
_cell.length_a   1.000
_cell.length_b   1.000
_cell.length_c   1.000
_cell.angle_alpha   90.00
_cell.angle_beta   90.00
_cell.angle_gamma   90.00
#
_symmetry.space_group_name_H-M   'P 1'
#
loop_
_entity.id
_entity.type
_entity.pdbx_description
1 polymer ?
#
loop_
_entity_poly.entity_id
_entity_poly.type
_entity_poly.pdbx_seq_one_letter_code
_entity_poly.pdbx_strand_id
1 'polypeptide(L)'
;MNRDQAIGALIMVVSIAVLVFYFWLVFLSPTPWQLLTIQITAFLGVGLILAILAWIGYTLATTPAPEPLPELTQETKSEQESEKKE
;
A
#
# COMPACT_ATOMS: atom_id res chain seq x y z
N MET A 1 -37.30 7.31 -8.39
CA MET A 1 -36.00 7.31 -7.70
C MET A 1 -35.00 8.06 -8.56
N ASN A 2 -34.27 9.04 -8.03
CA ASN A 2 -33.16 9.67 -8.76
C ASN A 2 -32.12 8.60 -9.10
N ARG A 3 -31.54 8.67 -10.31
CA ARG A 3 -30.55 7.67 -10.77
C ARG A 3 -29.38 7.57 -9.79
N ASP A 4 -28.96 8.70 -9.23
CA ASP A 4 -27.86 8.77 -8.26
C ASP A 4 -28.21 8.06 -6.95
N GLN A 5 -29.47 8.13 -6.51
CA GLN A 5 -29.95 7.42 -5.33
C GLN A 5 -30.03 5.91 -5.56
N ALA A 6 -30.40 5.47 -6.76
CA ALA A 6 -30.41 4.05 -7.13
C ALA A 6 -28.99 3.48 -7.17
N ILE A 7 -28.02 4.23 -7.72
CA ILE A 7 -26.61 3.86 -7.74
C ILE A 7 -26.05 3.80 -6.31
N GLY A 8 -26.33 4.81 -5.49
CA GLY A 8 -25.92 4.83 -4.08
C GLY A 8 -26.49 3.65 -3.28
N ALA A 9 -27.79 3.36 -3.46
CA ALA A 9 -28.42 2.21 -2.81
C ALA A 9 -27.84 0.87 -3.30
N LEU A 10 -27.55 0.74 -4.59
CA LEU A 10 -26.93 -0.46 -5.15
C LEU A 10 -25.53 -0.68 -4.56
N ILE A 11 -24.70 0.36 -4.53
CA ILE A 11 -23.36 0.29 -3.91
C ILE A 11 -23.48 -0.11 -2.44
N MET A 12 -24.40 0.51 -1.69
CA MET A 12 -24.62 0.17 -0.27
C MET A 12 -24.98 -1.31 -0.09
N VAL A 13 -25.94 -1.83 -0.87
CA VAL A 13 -26.37 -3.23 -0.79
C VAL A 13 -25.24 -4.17 -1.16
N VAL A 14 -24.49 -3.87 -2.23
CA VAL A 14 -23.34 -4.68 -2.66
C VAL A 14 -22.25 -4.69 -1.59
N SER A 15 -21.91 -3.54 -1.02
CA SER A 15 -20.91 -3.44 0.06
C SER A 15 -21.32 -4.25 1.29
N ILE A 16 -22.58 -4.16 1.72
CA ILE A 16 -23.10 -4.93 2.84
C ILE A 16 -23.07 -6.43 2.53
N ALA A 17 -23.49 -6.82 1.32
CA ALA A 17 -23.49 -8.22 0.89
C ALA A 17 -22.07 -8.81 0.89
N VAL A 18 -21.09 -8.07 0.36
CA VAL A 18 -19.67 -8.48 0.37
C VAL A 18 -19.15 -8.61 1.80
N LEU A 19 -19.49 -7.67 2.70
CA LEU A 19 -19.07 -7.71 4.10
C LEU A 19 -19.62 -8.95 4.81
N VAL A 20 -20.92 -9.22 4.67
CA VAL A 20 -21.57 -10.38 5.27
C VAL A 20 -21.01 -11.68 4.70
N PHE A 21 -20.77 -11.73 3.39
CA PHE A 21 -20.16 -12.88 2.73
C PHE A 21 -18.73 -13.14 3.22
N TYR A 22 -17.92 -12.10 3.37
CA TYR A 22 -16.57 -12.20 3.93
C TYR A 22 -16.60 -12.68 5.38
N PHE A 23 -17.49 -12.13 6.21
CA PHE A 23 -17.68 -12.58 7.59
C PHE A 23 -18.06 -14.07 7.66
N TRP A 24 -18.98 -14.51 6.80
CA TRP A 24 -19.36 -15.92 6.71
C TRP A 24 -18.18 -16.80 6.31
N LEU A 25 -17.40 -16.41 5.30
CA LEU A 25 -16.19 -17.10 4.85
C LEU A 25 -15.12 -17.23 5.95
N VAL A 26 -14.96 -16.19 6.79
CA VAL A 26 -13.93 -16.16 7.83
C VAL A 26 -14.37 -16.84 9.12
N PHE A 27 -15.65 -16.85 9.47
CA PHE A 27 -16.10 -17.35 10.79
C PHE A 27 -16.98 -18.60 10.74
N LEU A 28 -17.80 -18.76 9.69
CA LEU A 28 -18.80 -19.83 9.62
C LEU A 28 -18.50 -20.86 8.51
N SER A 29 -17.44 -20.67 7.71
CA SER A 29 -17.09 -21.60 6.63
C SER A 29 -16.44 -22.89 7.15
N PRO A 30 -16.56 -24.01 6.41
CA PRO A 30 -15.88 -25.25 6.74
C PRO A 30 -14.36 -25.05 6.83
N THR A 31 -13.73 -25.72 7.81
CA THR A 31 -12.32 -25.58 8.21
C THR A 31 -11.28 -25.37 7.10
N PRO A 32 -11.31 -26.05 5.93
CA PRO A 32 -10.32 -25.82 4.89
C PRO A 32 -10.42 -24.44 4.21
N TRP A 33 -11.62 -23.87 4.09
CA TRP A 33 -11.83 -22.58 3.41
C TRP A 33 -11.51 -21.39 4.30
N GLN A 34 -11.68 -21.57 5.62
CA GLN A 34 -11.45 -20.55 6.62
C GLN A 34 -9.98 -20.12 6.67
N LEU A 35 -9.07 -21.10 6.80
CA LEU A 35 -7.63 -20.85 6.84
C LEU A 35 -7.12 -20.28 5.52
N LEU A 36 -7.59 -20.79 4.38
CA LEU A 36 -7.20 -20.30 3.06
C LEU A 36 -7.61 -18.84 2.86
N THR A 37 -8.84 -18.46 3.27
CA THR A 37 -9.32 -17.08 3.14
C THR A 37 -8.50 -16.11 3.98
N ILE A 38 -8.19 -16.48 5.24
CA ILE A 38 -7.35 -15.66 6.13
C ILE A 38 -5.94 -15.52 5.56
N GLN A 39 -5.35 -16.62 5.07
CA GLN A 39 -4.00 -16.61 4.51
C GLN A 39 -3.92 -15.73 3.26
N ILE A 40 -4.89 -15.81 2.35
CA ILE A 40 -4.93 -14.98 1.15
C ILE A 40 -5.09 -13.51 1.51
N THR A 41 -6.03 -13.16 2.40
CA THR A 41 -6.28 -11.76 2.77
C THR A 41 -5.12 -11.13 3.54
N ALA A 42 -4.51 -11.88 4.46
CA ALA A 42 -3.30 -11.44 5.16
C ALA A 42 -2.12 -11.28 4.19
N PHE A 43 -1.93 -12.23 3.26
CA PHE A 43 -0.91 -12.13 2.22
C PHE A 43 -1.17 -10.93 1.30
N LEU A 44 -2.42 -10.65 0.92
CA LEU A 44 -2.74 -9.48 0.11
C LEU A 44 -2.41 -8.19 0.85
N GLY A 45 -2.78 -8.10 2.13
CA GLY A 45 -2.51 -6.93 2.96
C GLY A 45 -1.01 -6.64 3.08
N VAL A 46 -0.23 -7.65 3.47
CA VAL A 46 1.24 -7.52 3.58
C VAL A 46 1.89 -7.36 2.20
N GLY A 47 1.40 -8.10 1.21
CA GLY A 47 1.91 -8.09 -0.16
C GLY A 47 1.73 -6.75 -0.86
N LEU A 48 0.64 -6.02 -0.62
CA LEU A 48 0.46 -4.66 -1.13
C LEU A 48 1.49 -3.69 -0.53
N ILE A 49 1.74 -3.78 0.79
CA ILE A 49 2.75 -2.95 1.45
C ILE A 49 4.14 -3.27 0.90
N LEU A 50 4.49 -4.55 0.80
CA LEU A 50 5.77 -4.99 0.24
C LEU A 50 5.91 -4.64 -1.24
N ALA A 51 4.83 -4.70 -2.03
CA ALA A 51 4.84 -4.29 -3.42
C ALA A 51 5.14 -2.79 -3.56
N ILE A 52 4.55 -1.95 -2.69
CA ILE A 52 4.87 -0.52 -2.64
C ILE A 52 6.34 -0.30 -2.25
N LEU A 53 6.84 -0.99 -1.21
CA LEU A 53 8.24 -0.89 -0.79
C LEU A 53 9.22 -1.35 -1.88
N ALA A 54 8.91 -2.46 -2.55
CA ALA A 54 9.69 -2.99 -3.65
C ALA A 54 9.69 -2.02 -4.84
N TRP A 55 8.54 -1.40 -5.15
CA TRP A 55 8.45 -0.38 -6.19
C TRP A 55 9.30 0.84 -5.86
N ILE A 56 9.24 1.35 -4.62
CA ILE A 56 10.08 2.47 -4.17
C ILE A 56 11.56 2.10 -4.29
N GLY A 57 11.95 0.93 -3.78
CA GLY A 57 13.33 0.44 -3.89
C GLY A 57 13.80 0.30 -5.33
N TYR A 58 12.92 -0.18 -6.22
CA TYR A 58 13.17 -0.25 -7.64
C TYR A 58 13.39 1.14 -8.25
N THR A 59 12.55 2.12 -7.92
CA THR A 59 12.74 3.49 -8.40
C THR A 59 14.06 4.09 -7.91
N LEU A 60 14.43 3.92 -6.63
CA LEU A 60 15.71 4.41 -6.10
C LEU A 60 16.93 3.73 -6.74
N ALA A 61 16.85 2.43 -7.00
CA ALA A 61 17.92 1.69 -7.66
C ALA A 61 18.08 2.06 -9.14
N THR A 62 17.00 2.52 -9.78
CA THR A 62 16.98 2.87 -11.21
C THR A 62 17.06 4.36 -11.48
N THR A 63 16.97 5.21 -10.45
CA THR A 63 17.31 6.63 -10.53
C THR A 63 18.82 6.80 -10.34
N PRO A 64 19.62 7.07 -11.38
CA PRO A 64 20.98 7.54 -11.21
C PRO A 64 20.93 8.84 -10.38
N ALA A 65 21.88 8.99 -9.45
CA ALA A 65 21.96 10.14 -8.57
C ALA A 65 21.72 11.42 -9.37
N PRO A 66 20.70 12.23 -9.03
CA PRO A 66 20.35 13.43 -9.79
C PRO A 66 21.60 14.26 -10.02
N GLU A 67 21.77 14.75 -11.25
CA GLU A 67 22.98 15.48 -11.64
C GLU A 67 23.29 16.58 -10.61
N PRO A 68 24.55 16.69 -10.15
CA PRO A 68 24.93 17.62 -9.12
C PRO A 68 24.73 19.05 -9.62
N LEU A 69 23.66 19.69 -9.17
CA LEU A 69 23.56 21.14 -9.20
C LEU A 69 24.73 21.69 -8.35
N PRO A 70 25.55 22.63 -8.87
CA PRO A 70 26.73 23.14 -8.17
C PRO A 70 26.43 23.62 -6.75
N GLU A 71 25.25 24.20 -6.54
CA GLU A 71 24.79 24.73 -5.25
C GLU A 71 24.53 23.62 -4.20
N LEU A 72 23.86 22.52 -4.56
CA LEU A 72 23.56 21.42 -3.63
C LEU A 72 24.82 20.64 -3.19
N THR A 73 25.83 20.58 -4.06
CA THR A 73 27.11 19.91 -3.74
C THR A 73 27.94 20.73 -2.76
N GLN A 74 27.87 22.06 -2.84
CA GLN A 74 28.60 22.94 -1.94
C GLN A 74 27.96 22.95 -0.55
N GLU A 75 26.63 23.02 -0.47
CA GLU A 75 25.86 22.91 0.79
C GLU A 75 26.13 21.56 1.48
N THR A 76 26.07 20.44 0.75
CA THR A 76 26.33 19.10 1.32
C THR A 76 27.77 18.93 1.79
N LYS A 77 28.76 19.47 1.06
CA LYS A 77 30.16 19.45 1.49
C LYS A 77 30.40 20.32 2.71
N SER A 78 29.79 21.50 2.77
CA SER A 78 29.88 22.39 3.92
C SER A 78 29.27 21.76 5.16
N GLU A 79 28.11 21.12 5.06
CA GLU A 79 27.44 20.41 6.16
C GLU A 79 28.27 19.19 6.65
N GLN A 80 28.89 18.45 5.73
CA GLN A 80 29.79 17.34 6.11
C GLN A 80 31.12 17.81 6.71
N GLU A 81 31.58 19.01 6.38
CA GLU A 81 32.81 19.57 6.96
C GLU A 81 32.56 20.22 8.34
N SER A 82 31.38 20.82 8.57
CA SER A 82 30.96 21.29 9.89
C SER A 82 30.76 20.11 10.86
N GLU A 83 30.09 19.05 10.43
CA GLU A 83 29.83 17.86 11.27
C GLU A 83 31.12 17.06 11.61
N LYS A 84 32.19 17.21 10.82
CA LYS A 84 33.50 16.60 11.11
C LYS A 84 34.44 17.46 11.96
N LYS A 85 34.15 18.76 12.09
CA LYS A 85 34.95 19.73 12.86
C LYS A 85 34.41 19.97 14.26
N GLU A 86 33.20 19.50 14.55
CA GLU A 86 32.65 19.32 15.91
C GLU A 86 33.05 17.95 16.49
#